data_AF-A0A2P2IGV0-F1
#
_entry.id   AF-A0A2P2IGV0-F1
#
_cell.length_a   1.000
_cell.length_b   1.000
_cell.length_c   1.000
_cell.angle_alpha   90.00
_cell.angle_beta   90.00
_cell.angle_gamma   90.00
#
_symmetry.space_group_name_H-M   'P 1'
#
loop_
_entity.id
_entity.type
_entity.pdbx_description
1 polymer ?
#
loop_
_entity_poly.entity_id
_entity_poly.type
_entity_poly.pdbx_seq_one_letter_code
_entity_poly.pdbx_strand_id
1 'polypeptide(L)'
;LIVGGFDKVFEINRNFRNEGISTRHNPEFTMMELYQAYADFEDIMDLTEEIITSCAKEVLGTTTVEYNGKQINLEGFKRIHMVDIVKDVTGVDFWPKMSVEDAKKLAEQNGINLAPHMDTVGHIINEFFEQKCEETIVQPTFVMGHPVER
;
A
#
# COMPACT_ATOMS: atom_id res chain seq x y z
N LEU A 1 -15.98 14.57 12.25
CA LEU A 1 -16.61 13.66 13.23
C LEU A 1 -15.72 13.42 14.44
N ILE A 2 -14.47 12.97 14.26
CA ILE A 2 -13.51 12.78 15.38
C ILE A 2 -13.35 14.03 16.25
N VAL A 3 -13.05 15.20 15.65
CA VAL A 3 -12.94 16.48 16.39
C VAL A 3 -14.22 16.84 17.15
N GLY A 4 -15.37 16.35 16.68
CA GLY A 4 -16.68 16.55 17.33
C GLY A 4 -16.96 15.58 18.48
N GLY A 5 -15.99 14.73 18.88
CA GLY A 5 -16.11 13.82 20.03
C GLY A 5 -16.61 12.41 19.69
N PHE A 6 -16.72 12.06 18.41
CA PHE A 6 -17.00 10.67 18.02
C PHE A 6 -15.69 9.89 17.93
N ASP A 7 -15.36 9.11 18.96
CA ASP A 7 -14.05 8.44 19.05
C ASP A 7 -13.83 7.35 18.01
N LYS A 8 -14.90 6.70 17.51
CA LYS A 8 -14.82 5.65 16.49
C LYS A 8 -15.93 5.83 15.47
N VAL A 9 -15.57 6.02 14.21
CA VAL A 9 -16.51 6.19 13.10
C VAL A 9 -16.05 5.39 11.89
N PHE A 10 -17.01 4.92 11.11
CA PHE A 10 -16.75 4.35 9.79
C PHE A 10 -17.88 4.74 8.83
N GLU A 11 -17.58 4.73 7.54
CA GLU A 11 -18.55 4.93 6.47
C GLU A 11 -18.25 3.94 5.34
N ILE A 12 -19.30 3.33 4.78
CA ILE A 12 -19.23 2.52 3.56
C ILE A 12 -20.11 3.19 2.52
N ASN A 13 -19.50 3.83 1.53
CA ASN A 13 -20.24 4.59 0.54
C ASN A 13 -19.48 4.66 -0.78
N ARG A 14 -20.01 5.46 -1.72
CA ARG A 14 -19.48 5.59 -3.06
C ARG A 14 -18.53 6.75 -3.22
N ASN A 15 -17.37 6.46 -3.79
CA ASN A 15 -16.40 7.45 -4.23
C ASN A 15 -16.41 7.52 -5.76
N PHE A 16 -16.18 8.73 -6.27
CA PHE A 16 -16.16 9.02 -7.70
C PHE A 16 -14.78 9.55 -8.08
N ARG A 17 -14.14 8.95 -9.08
CA ARG A 17 -12.86 9.42 -9.65
C ARG A 17 -13.01 9.59 -11.15
N ASN A 18 -12.61 10.75 -11.67
CA ASN A 18 -12.62 11.03 -13.09
C ASN A 18 -11.37 10.44 -13.77
N GLU A 19 -11.26 9.11 -13.73
CA GLU A 19 -10.15 8.31 -14.22
C GLU A 19 -10.63 7.30 -15.28
N GLY A 20 -9.71 6.73 -16.05
CA GLY A 20 -10.03 5.72 -17.06
C GLY A 20 -10.57 4.41 -16.46
N ILE A 21 -11.37 3.70 -17.23
CA ILE A 21 -11.89 2.37 -16.84
C ILE A 21 -10.83 1.30 -17.14
N SER A 22 -10.61 0.39 -16.20
CA SER A 22 -9.77 -0.79 -16.40
C SER A 22 -10.31 -2.00 -15.63
N THR A 23 -9.66 -3.16 -15.73
CA THR A 23 -10.00 -4.35 -14.92
C THR A 23 -9.86 -4.11 -13.41
N ARG A 24 -9.16 -3.06 -12.99
CA ARG A 24 -8.96 -2.67 -11.59
C ARG A 24 -9.61 -1.33 -11.22
N HIS A 25 -10.16 -0.58 -12.18
CA HIS A 25 -10.63 0.79 -11.96
C HIS A 25 -12.02 0.99 -12.55
N ASN A 26 -12.97 1.41 -11.71
CA ASN A 26 -14.28 1.89 -12.12
C ASN A 26 -14.44 3.35 -11.65
N PRO A 27 -15.01 4.27 -12.46
CA PRO A 27 -15.16 5.68 -12.08
C PRO A 27 -16.01 5.89 -10.82
N GLU A 28 -16.80 4.89 -10.48
CA GLU A 28 -17.62 4.81 -9.28
C GLU A 28 -17.27 3.51 -8.53
N PHE A 29 -16.78 3.59 -7.29
CA PHE A 29 -16.43 2.40 -6.50
C PHE A 29 -16.82 2.58 -5.03
N THR A 30 -17.08 1.46 -4.35
CA THR A 30 -17.42 1.46 -2.92
C THR A 30 -16.13 1.40 -2.10
N MET A 31 -16.03 2.27 -1.11
CA MET A 31 -14.91 2.31 -0.17
C MET A 31 -15.44 2.30 1.25
N MET A 32 -14.71 1.64 2.14
CA MET A 32 -14.87 1.78 3.58
C MET A 32 -13.77 2.69 4.11
N GLU A 33 -14.16 3.78 4.76
CA GLU A 33 -13.24 4.63 5.53
C GLU A 33 -13.57 4.49 7.00
N LEU A 34 -12.54 4.39 7.86
CA LEU A 34 -12.71 4.33 9.30
C LEU A 34 -11.68 5.21 10.00
N TYR A 35 -12.09 5.78 11.13
CA TYR A 35 -11.22 6.57 12.01
C TYR A 35 -11.44 6.15 13.45
N GLN A 36 -10.35 5.96 14.18
CA GLN A 36 -10.33 5.63 15.61
C GLN A 36 -9.42 6.61 16.34
N ALA A 37 -9.97 7.37 17.28
CA ALA A 37 -9.20 8.23 18.19
C ALA A 37 -8.31 7.37 19.10
N TYR A 38 -7.17 7.94 19.50
CA TYR A 38 -6.18 7.31 20.38
C TYR A 38 -5.53 6.04 19.82
N ALA A 39 -5.65 5.82 18.51
CA ALA A 39 -4.97 4.76 17.78
C ALA A 39 -3.89 5.35 16.86
N ASP A 40 -2.88 4.54 16.56
CA ASP A 40 -1.94 4.81 15.49
C ASP A 40 -2.11 3.80 14.33
N PHE A 41 -1.21 3.83 13.35
CA PHE A 41 -1.32 2.97 12.17
C PHE A 41 -1.10 1.48 12.48
N GLU A 42 -0.41 1.12 13.56
CA GLU A 42 -0.22 -0.28 13.98
C GLU A 42 -1.56 -0.86 14.43
N ASP A 43 -2.33 -0.11 15.21
CA ASP A 43 -3.70 -0.49 15.60
C ASP A 43 -4.60 -0.67 14.36
N ILE A 44 -4.44 0.17 13.34
CA ILE A 44 -5.22 0.09 12.10
C ILE A 44 -4.78 -1.10 11.23
N MET A 45 -3.50 -1.48 11.24
CA MET A 45 -3.05 -2.70 10.57
C MET A 45 -3.66 -3.95 11.22
N ASP A 46 -3.66 -4.03 12.55
CA ASP A 46 -4.29 -5.13 13.30
C ASP A 46 -5.79 -5.20 12.98
N LEU A 47 -6.50 -4.07 13.04
CA LEU A 47 -7.92 -4.00 12.74
C LEU A 47 -8.23 -4.36 11.28
N THR A 48 -7.39 -3.95 10.33
CA THR A 48 -7.56 -4.26 8.91
C THR A 48 -7.46 -5.76 8.66
N GLU A 49 -6.44 -6.42 9.23
CA GLU A 49 -6.30 -7.88 9.14
C GLU A 49 -7.50 -8.58 9.79
N GLU A 50 -7.93 -8.14 10.97
CA GLU A 50 -9.08 -8.73 11.68
C GLU A 50 -10.37 -8.62 10.87
N ILE A 51 -10.67 -7.45 10.28
CA ILE A 51 -11.87 -7.24 9.46
C ILE A 51 -11.86 -8.18 8.25
N ILE A 52 -10.73 -8.25 7.52
CA ILE A 52 -10.63 -9.08 6.31
C ILE A 52 -10.74 -10.56 6.67
N THR A 53 -9.99 -11.00 7.68
CA THR A 53 -9.96 -12.40 8.13
C THR A 53 -11.34 -12.84 8.63
N SER A 54 -12.02 -12.00 9.41
CA SER A 54 -13.34 -12.30 9.95
C SER A 54 -14.38 -12.42 8.86
N CYS A 55 -14.36 -11.51 7.86
CA CYS A 55 -15.23 -11.61 6.69
C CYS A 55 -15.00 -12.92 5.92
N ALA A 56 -13.74 -13.30 5.69
CA ALA A 56 -13.41 -14.54 4.98
C ALA A 56 -13.92 -15.78 5.75
N LYS A 57 -13.69 -15.84 7.06
CA LYS A 57 -14.19 -16.92 7.93
C LYS A 57 -15.71 -17.01 7.90
N GLU A 58 -16.42 -15.90 8.04
CA GLU A 58 -17.88 -15.89 8.11
C GLU A 58 -18.52 -16.26 6.76
N VAL A 59 -18.00 -15.73 5.65
CA VAL A 59 -18.62 -15.90 4.34
C VAL A 59 -18.16 -17.18 3.63
N LEU A 60 -16.88 -17.56 3.79
CA LEU A 60 -16.27 -18.67 3.06
C LEU A 60 -15.99 -19.89 3.95
N GLY A 61 -16.04 -19.75 5.28
CA GLY A 61 -15.66 -20.81 6.22
C GLY A 61 -14.16 -21.08 6.31
N THR A 62 -13.33 -20.28 5.64
CA THR A 62 -11.88 -20.46 5.52
C THR A 62 -11.18 -19.11 5.32
N THR A 63 -9.91 -19.04 5.69
CA THR A 63 -9.01 -17.90 5.41
C THR A 63 -8.07 -18.16 4.24
N THR A 64 -8.00 -19.40 3.76
CA THR A 64 -7.25 -19.75 2.55
C THR A 64 -8.18 -19.72 1.35
N VAL A 65 -7.86 -18.87 0.37
CA VAL A 65 -8.66 -18.67 -0.84
C VAL A 65 -7.81 -18.87 -2.10
N GLU A 66 -8.44 -19.26 -3.20
CA GLU A 66 -7.79 -19.30 -4.52
C GLU A 66 -8.16 -18.03 -5.31
N TYR A 67 -7.16 -17.30 -5.78
CA TYR A 67 -7.35 -16.09 -6.57
C TYR A 67 -6.35 -16.07 -7.74
N ASN A 68 -6.84 -15.98 -8.97
CA ASN A 68 -6.04 -16.03 -10.20
C ASN A 68 -5.03 -17.20 -10.24
N GLY A 69 -5.46 -18.39 -9.80
CA GLY A 69 -4.63 -19.60 -9.76
C GLY A 69 -3.57 -19.61 -8.65
N LYS A 70 -3.58 -18.64 -7.72
CA LYS A 70 -2.70 -18.58 -6.56
C LYS A 70 -3.49 -18.86 -5.28
N GLN A 71 -2.92 -19.64 -4.36
CA GLN A 71 -3.45 -19.76 -3.01
C GLN A 71 -2.99 -18.58 -2.16
N ILE A 72 -3.94 -17.88 -1.57
CA ILE A 72 -3.74 -16.70 -0.72
C ILE A 72 -4.20 -17.05 0.69
N ASN A 73 -3.34 -16.83 1.67
CA ASN A 73 -3.70 -16.93 3.08
C ASN A 73 -4.06 -15.54 3.60
N LEU A 74 -5.31 -15.35 4.00
CA LEU A 74 -5.83 -14.11 4.56
C LEU A 74 -5.60 -14.03 6.08
N GLU A 75 -4.50 -14.59 6.58
CA GLU A 75 -4.04 -14.49 7.97
C GLU A 75 -2.52 -14.22 8.00
N GLY A 76 -2.05 -13.52 9.02
CA GLY A 76 -0.64 -13.27 9.28
C GLY A 76 -0.01 -12.34 8.25
N PHE A 77 -0.58 -11.15 8.07
CA PHE A 77 -0.15 -10.24 7.01
C PHE A 77 1.30 -9.81 7.29
N LYS A 78 2.17 -9.90 6.28
CA LYS A 78 3.55 -9.46 6.43
C LYS A 78 3.58 -7.93 6.60
N ARG A 79 4.39 -7.43 7.52
CA ARG A 79 4.71 -5.99 7.60
C ARG A 79 6.10 -5.77 7.02
N ILE A 80 6.23 -4.82 6.10
CA ILE A 80 7.51 -4.49 5.47
C ILE A 80 7.61 -2.98 5.22
N HIS A 81 8.78 -2.41 5.46
CA HIS A 81 9.04 -1.02 5.10
C HIS A 81 9.27 -0.92 3.58
N MET A 82 8.77 0.14 2.95
CA MET A 82 8.91 0.38 1.51
C MET A 82 10.38 0.36 1.05
N VAL A 83 11.27 1.00 1.82
CA VAL A 83 12.72 0.99 1.53
C VAL A 83 13.31 -0.43 1.63
N ASP A 84 12.84 -1.26 2.56
CA ASP A 84 13.36 -2.62 2.73
C ASP A 84 12.97 -3.50 1.53
N ILE A 85 11.72 -3.43 1.07
CA ILE A 85 11.32 -4.21 -0.11
C ILE A 85 12.03 -3.73 -1.39
N VAL A 86 12.24 -2.42 -1.54
CA VAL A 86 13.02 -1.88 -2.66
C VAL A 86 14.45 -2.43 -2.62
N LYS A 87 15.08 -2.47 -1.44
CA LYS A 87 16.40 -3.06 -1.26
C LYS A 87 16.42 -4.56 -1.55
N ASP A 88 15.44 -5.31 -1.07
CA ASP A 88 15.36 -6.76 -1.27
C ASP A 88 15.17 -7.13 -2.76
N VAL A 89 14.37 -6.36 -3.50
CA VAL A 89 14.03 -6.66 -4.90
C VAL A 89 15.05 -6.09 -5.88
N THR A 90 15.57 -4.88 -5.63
CA THR A 90 16.42 -4.15 -6.59
C THR A 90 17.89 -4.05 -6.16
N GLY A 91 18.19 -4.33 -4.89
CA GLY A 91 19.53 -4.15 -4.30
C GLY A 91 19.86 -2.71 -3.93
N VAL A 92 18.99 -1.74 -4.23
CA VAL A 92 19.21 -0.32 -3.92
C VAL A 92 18.75 0.01 -2.51
N ASP A 93 19.65 0.55 -1.70
CA ASP A 93 19.36 0.94 -0.31
C ASP A 93 19.11 2.45 -0.21
N PHE A 94 17.88 2.83 0.12
CA PHE A 94 17.45 4.22 0.31
C PHE A 94 17.43 4.66 1.78
N TRP A 95 17.86 3.82 2.74
CA TRP A 95 17.98 4.24 4.14
C TRP A 95 19.05 5.32 4.35
N PRO A 96 20.23 5.27 3.68
CA PRO A 96 21.18 6.36 3.73
C PRO A 96 20.63 7.62 3.05
N LYS A 97 20.87 8.79 3.66
CA LYS A 97 20.57 10.06 3.01
C LYS A 97 21.34 10.17 1.69
N MET A 98 20.64 10.52 0.62
CA MET A 98 21.22 10.77 -0.70
C MET A 98 20.63 12.02 -1.33
N SER A 99 21.37 12.57 -2.30
CA SER A 99 20.88 13.67 -3.13
C SER A 99 19.82 13.17 -4.13
N VAL A 100 18.97 14.07 -4.60
CA VAL A 100 17.99 13.75 -5.66
C VAL A 100 18.72 13.32 -6.92
N GLU A 101 19.85 13.94 -7.23
CA GLU A 101 20.68 13.63 -8.39
C GLU A 101 21.22 12.20 -8.34
N ASP A 102 21.66 11.74 -7.17
CA ASP A 102 22.16 10.37 -7.02
C ASP A 102 21.01 9.35 -7.06
N ALA A 103 19.85 9.69 -6.48
CA ALA A 103 18.64 8.87 -6.60
C ALA A 103 18.17 8.75 -8.06
N LYS A 104 18.23 9.83 -8.86
CA LYS A 104 17.90 9.81 -10.30
C LYS A 104 18.86 8.92 -11.10
N LYS A 105 20.16 8.92 -10.78
CA LYS A 105 21.13 8.00 -11.41
C LYS A 105 20.81 6.54 -11.08
N LEU A 106 20.44 6.25 -9.83
CA LEU A 106 20.03 4.90 -9.44
C LEU A 106 18.76 4.46 -10.19
N ALA A 107 17.79 5.37 -10.35
CA ALA A 107 16.57 5.13 -11.12
C ALA A 107 16.89 4.75 -12.57
N GLU A 108 17.76 5.53 -13.24
CA GLU A 108 18.19 5.25 -14.62
C GLU A 108 18.88 3.88 -14.74
N GLN A 109 19.80 3.56 -13.82
CA GLN A 109 20.52 2.29 -13.80
C GLN A 109 19.61 1.07 -13.60
N ASN A 110 18.49 1.25 -12.89
CA ASN A 110 17.52 0.19 -12.62
C ASN A 110 16.34 0.18 -13.60
N GLY A 111 16.37 1.04 -14.62
CA GLY A 111 15.32 1.16 -15.62
C GLY A 111 13.98 1.60 -15.02
N ILE A 112 14.02 2.55 -14.07
CA ILE A 112 12.85 3.19 -13.47
C ILE A 112 12.52 4.44 -14.27
N ASN A 113 11.28 4.52 -14.74
CA ASN A 113 10.80 5.67 -15.50
C ASN A 113 10.36 6.78 -14.56
N LEU A 114 10.98 7.96 -14.64
CA LEU A 114 10.60 9.11 -13.81
C LEU A 114 9.90 10.18 -14.65
N ALA A 115 8.76 10.68 -14.15
CA ALA A 115 8.08 11.82 -14.74
C ALA A 115 8.82 13.13 -14.40
N PRO A 116 8.67 14.21 -15.19
CA PRO A 116 9.41 15.46 -14.99
C PRO A 116 9.20 16.16 -13.64
N HIS A 117 8.08 15.90 -12.96
CA HIS A 117 7.75 16.48 -11.65
C HIS A 117 8.32 15.67 -10.47
N MET A 118 8.96 14.53 -10.73
CA MET A 118 9.53 13.65 -9.71
C MET A 118 10.91 14.15 -9.27
N ASP A 119 10.90 15.25 -8.51
CA ASP A 119 12.10 15.99 -8.12
C ASP A 119 12.52 15.78 -6.65
N THR A 120 11.99 14.74 -6.00
CA THR A 120 12.35 14.40 -4.64
C THR A 120 12.81 12.95 -4.54
N VAL A 121 13.60 12.64 -3.50
CA VAL A 121 14.00 11.26 -3.22
C VAL A 121 12.77 10.42 -2.89
N GLY A 122 11.75 11.01 -2.24
CA GLY A 122 10.49 10.33 -1.95
C GLY A 122 9.76 9.84 -3.20
N HIS A 123 9.62 10.68 -4.23
CA HIS A 123 9.02 10.27 -5.51
C HIS A 123 9.78 9.09 -6.12
N ILE A 124 11.11 9.15 -6.10
CA ILE A 124 11.95 8.10 -6.70
C ILE A 124 11.78 6.78 -5.95
N ILE A 125 11.78 6.79 -4.62
CA ILE A 125 11.53 5.57 -3.81
C ILE A 125 10.18 4.95 -4.17
N ASN A 126 9.13 5.77 -4.33
CA ASN A 126 7.80 5.28 -4.69
C ASN A 126 7.80 4.64 -6.10
N GLU A 127 8.47 5.24 -7.07
CA GLU A 127 8.59 4.67 -8.42
C GLU A 127 9.36 3.35 -8.46
N PHE A 128 10.41 3.21 -7.63
CA PHE A 128 11.08 1.92 -7.43
C PHE A 128 10.12 0.86 -6.89
N PHE A 129 9.26 1.25 -5.94
CA PHE A 129 8.27 0.35 -5.38
C PHE A 129 7.21 -0.06 -6.41
N GLU A 130 6.56 0.90 -7.05
CA GLU A 130 5.46 0.64 -8.02
C GLU A 130 5.95 -0.15 -9.24
N GLN A 131 7.09 0.23 -9.83
CA GLN A 131 7.55 -0.38 -11.09
C GLN A 131 8.25 -1.72 -10.92
N LYS A 132 8.77 -2.05 -9.74
CA LYS A 132 9.57 -3.28 -9.52
C LYS A 132 9.09 -4.17 -8.37
N CYS A 133 8.49 -3.60 -7.33
CA CYS A 133 8.21 -4.32 -6.10
C CYS A 133 6.74 -4.76 -5.99
N GLU A 134 5.78 -3.92 -6.41
CA GLU A 134 4.34 -4.17 -6.21
C GLU A 134 3.91 -5.55 -6.75
N GLU A 135 4.32 -5.90 -7.97
CA GLU A 135 3.93 -7.17 -8.60
C GLU A 135 4.52 -8.41 -7.91
N THR A 136 5.57 -8.25 -7.10
CA THR A 136 6.18 -9.34 -6.35
C THR A 136 5.37 -9.72 -5.10
N ILE A 137 4.48 -8.83 -4.65
CA ILE A 137 3.65 -9.03 -3.46
C ILE A 137 2.43 -9.89 -3.84
N VAL A 138 2.47 -11.16 -3.44
CA VAL A 138 1.37 -12.11 -3.65
C VAL A 138 0.53 -12.32 -2.39
N GLN A 139 1.17 -12.56 -1.26
CA GLN A 139 0.47 -12.72 0.01
C GLN A 139 0.12 -11.34 0.60
N PRO A 140 -0.96 -11.22 1.39
CA PRO A 140 -1.33 -9.96 2.01
C PRO A 140 -0.16 -9.38 2.80
N THR A 141 0.20 -8.14 2.47
CA THR A 141 1.38 -7.47 3.00
C THR A 141 1.07 -5.99 3.23
N PHE A 142 1.29 -5.52 4.45
CA PHE A 142 1.30 -4.10 4.75
C PHE A 142 2.66 -3.50 4.37
N VAL A 143 2.64 -2.59 3.39
CA VAL A 143 3.81 -1.79 3.03
C VAL A 143 3.74 -0.48 3.80
N MET A 144 4.76 -0.23 4.63
CA MET A 144 4.83 0.89 5.56
C MET A 144 5.93 1.87 5.17
N GLY A 145 5.95 3.05 5.78
CA GLY A 145 7.06 3.99 5.60
C GLY A 145 7.06 4.67 4.23
N HIS A 146 5.87 4.96 3.70
CA HIS A 146 5.73 5.77 2.50
C HIS A 146 6.40 7.15 2.72
N PRO A 147 7.15 7.66 1.73
CA PRO A 147 7.76 8.98 1.84
C PRO A 147 6.74 10.10 2.10
N VAL A 148 7.15 11.11 2.87
CA VAL A 148 6.29 12.24 3.27
C VAL A 148 5.99 13.18 2.10
N GLU A 149 6.90 13.25 1.13
CA GLU A 149 6.82 14.14 -0.03
C GLU A 149 5.92 13.51 -1.11
N ARG A 150 4.85 14.23 -1.49
CA ARG A 150 3.96 13.97 -2.63
C ARG A 150 3.93 15.20 -3.55
#